data_AF-A0A6N1BJP4-F1
#
_entry.id   AF-A0A6N1BJP4-F1
#
_cell.length_a   1.000
_cell.length_b   1.000
_cell.length_c   1.000
_cell.angle_alpha   90.00
_cell.angle_beta   90.00
_cell.angle_gamma   90.00
#
_symmetry.space_group_name_H-M   'P 1'
#
loop_
_entity.id
_entity.type
_entity.pdbx_description
1 polymer ?
#
loop_
_entity_poly.entity_id
_entity_poly.type
_entity_poly.pdbx_seq_one_letter_code
_entity_poly.pdbx_strand_id
1 'polypeptide(L)'
;MTEDMLMQLMVEVEKEDPIDYANLPFDDGALRSLVCRLVAERSQAMEAAGMPVDAVLATMWASTAKLVLENMVLNARLLTLQGAPDDARALIERIARQSRGKP
;
A
#
# COMPACT_ATOMS: atom_id res chain seq x y z
N MET A 1 -10.15 -15.07 -1.23
CA MET A 1 -8.74 -14.93 -0.78
C MET A 1 -8.64 -15.15 0.74
N THR A 2 -7.63 -15.86 1.29
CA THR A 2 -7.48 -16.08 2.75
C THR A 2 -6.37 -15.21 3.37
N GLU A 3 -6.42 -14.99 4.70
CA GLU A 3 -5.39 -14.24 5.45
C GLU A 3 -4.00 -14.87 5.29
N ASP A 4 -3.90 -16.20 5.46
CA ASP A 4 -2.62 -16.92 5.35
C ASP A 4 -2.00 -16.81 3.94
N MET A 5 -2.82 -16.90 2.90
CA MET A 5 -2.36 -16.73 1.52
C MET A 5 -1.85 -15.30 1.28
N LEU A 6 -2.56 -14.28 1.77
CA LEU A 6 -2.12 -12.90 1.67
C LEU A 6 -0.83 -12.64 2.46
N MET A 7 -0.69 -13.24 3.64
CA MET A 7 0.51 -13.11 4.46
C MET A 7 1.74 -13.70 3.77
N GLN A 8 1.59 -14.88 3.15
CA GLN A 8 2.67 -15.49 2.35
C GLN A 8 3.06 -14.60 1.17
N LEU A 9 2.07 -14.08 0.43
CA LEU A 9 2.33 -13.18 -0.69
C LEU A 9 2.98 -11.87 -0.24
N MET A 10 2.56 -11.30 0.89
CA MET A 10 3.13 -10.08 1.47
C MET A 10 4.63 -10.27 1.76
N VAL A 11 5.00 -11.39 2.38
CA VAL A 11 6.40 -11.70 2.70
C VAL A 11 7.25 -11.81 1.44
N GLU A 12 6.72 -12.38 0.34
CA GLU A 12 7.47 -12.44 -0.92
C GLU A 12 7.65 -11.05 -1.56
N VAL A 13 6.61 -10.21 -1.55
CA VAL A 13 6.69 -8.84 -2.06
C VAL A 13 7.71 -8.02 -1.27
N GLU A 14 7.72 -8.15 0.05
CA GLU A 14 8.66 -7.43 0.92
C GLU A 14 10.11 -7.87 0.77
N LYS A 15 10.41 -9.03 0.18
CA LYS A 15 11.80 -9.40 -0.15
C LYS A 15 12.38 -8.50 -1.24
N GLU A 16 11.54 -8.05 -2.17
CA GLU A 16 11.95 -7.17 -3.27
C GLU A 16 11.91 -5.69 -2.84
N ASP A 17 10.94 -5.31 -2.01
CA ASP A 17 10.75 -3.94 -1.51
C ASP A 17 10.40 -3.95 -0.01
N PRO A 18 11.41 -3.97 0.88
CA PRO A 18 11.18 -4.07 2.33
C PRO A 18 10.58 -2.79 2.88
N ILE A 19 9.60 -2.93 3.78
CA ILE A 19 8.99 -1.80 4.48
C ILE A 19 9.92 -1.33 5.60
N ASP A 20 10.26 -0.04 5.61
CA ASP A 20 10.97 0.62 6.71
C ASP A 20 9.98 1.10 7.78
N TYR A 21 9.91 0.38 8.90
CA TYR A 21 9.07 0.73 10.06
C TYR A 21 9.73 1.79 10.97
N ALA A 22 10.95 2.25 10.64
CA ALA A 22 11.74 3.18 11.43
C ALA A 22 11.83 2.77 12.91
N ASN A 23 11.54 3.70 13.84
CA ASN A 23 11.49 3.44 15.28
C ASN A 23 10.05 3.48 15.81
N LEU A 24 9.08 3.05 15.00
CA LEU A 24 7.68 3.04 15.43
C LEU A 24 7.46 2.02 16.56
N PRO A 25 6.62 2.33 17.56
CA PRO A 25 6.43 1.48 18.74
C PRO A 25 5.44 0.33 18.46
N PHE A 26 5.60 -0.38 17.35
CA PHE A 26 4.71 -1.45 16.92
C PHE A 26 5.49 -2.73 16.62
N ASP A 27 4.79 -3.87 16.66
CA ASP A 27 5.32 -5.14 16.19
C ASP A 27 4.98 -5.31 14.71
N ASP A 28 6.02 -5.41 13.87
CA ASP A 28 5.87 -5.47 12.42
C ASP A 28 5.10 -6.72 11.98
N GLY A 29 5.26 -7.85 12.69
CA GLY A 29 4.55 -9.10 12.39
C GLY A 29 3.04 -8.97 12.65
N ALA A 30 2.68 -8.39 13.79
CA ALA A 30 1.30 -8.10 14.17
C ALA A 30 0.65 -7.11 13.20
N LEU A 31 1.39 -6.08 12.75
CA LEU A 31 0.89 -5.14 11.74
C LEU A 31 0.61 -5.83 10.40
N ARG A 32 1.53 -6.69 9.93
CA ARG A 32 1.31 -7.46 8.69
C ARG A 32 0.09 -8.37 8.78
N SER A 33 -0.06 -9.12 9.88
CA SER A 33 -1.23 -9.98 10.08
C SER A 33 -2.53 -9.17 10.12
N LEU A 34 -2.55 -8.03 10.83
CA LEU A 34 -3.72 -7.16 10.89
C LEU A 34 -4.12 -6.68 9.49
N VAL A 35 -3.18 -6.19 8.69
CA VAL A 35 -3.47 -5.71 7.33
C VAL A 35 -3.93 -6.86 6.43
N CYS A 36 -3.28 -8.02 6.48
CA CYS A 36 -3.67 -9.19 5.69
C CYS A 36 -5.08 -9.66 6.03
N ARG A 37 -5.45 -9.65 7.32
CA ARG A 37 -6.81 -9.97 7.77
C ARG A 37 -7.83 -9.00 7.21
N LEU A 38 -7.61 -7.70 7.37
CA LEU A 38 -8.54 -6.66 6.89
C LEU A 38 -8.77 -6.75 5.38
N VAL A 39 -7.73 -7.01 4.60
CA VAL A 39 -7.84 -7.17 3.14
C VAL A 39 -8.54 -8.48 2.77
N ALA A 40 -8.24 -9.58 3.47
CA ALA A 40 -8.92 -10.86 3.27
C ALA A 40 -10.42 -10.76 3.55
N GLU A 41 -10.80 -10.15 4.68
CA GLU A 41 -12.19 -9.91 5.08
C GLU A 41 -12.92 -9.08 4.04
N ARG A 42 -12.28 -8.01 3.52
CA ARG A 42 -12.86 -7.20 2.44
C ARG A 42 -13.06 -8.02 1.17
N SER A 43 -12.09 -8.84 0.76
CA SER A 43 -12.23 -9.73 -0.41
C SER A 43 -13.41 -10.69 -0.22
N GLN A 44 -13.50 -11.33 0.95
CA GLN A 44 -14.55 -12.30 1.26
C GLN A 44 -15.93 -11.64 1.31
N ALA A 45 -16.05 -10.44 1.88
CA ALA A 45 -17.30 -9.69 1.87
C ALA A 45 -17.77 -9.35 0.45
N MET A 46 -16.83 -9.01 -0.43
CA MET A 46 -17.12 -8.74 -1.84
C MET A 46 -17.55 -9.99 -2.62
N GLU A 47 -16.87 -11.12 -2.38
CA GLU A 47 -17.24 -12.43 -2.92
C GLU A 47 -18.64 -12.86 -2.42
N ALA A 48 -18.92 -12.70 -1.12
CA ALA A 48 -20.21 -13.02 -0.50
C ALA A 48 -21.36 -12.13 -0.99
N ALA A 49 -21.06 -10.90 -1.39
CA ALA A 49 -22.03 -10.00 -2.03
C ALA A 49 -22.35 -10.38 -3.49
N GLY A 50 -21.73 -11.44 -4.03
CA GLY A 50 -21.95 -11.91 -5.39
C GLY A 50 -21.39 -10.98 -6.46
N MET A 51 -20.40 -10.14 -6.13
CA MET A 51 -19.80 -9.25 -7.11
C MET A 51 -19.02 -10.04 -8.16
N PRO A 52 -19.16 -9.70 -9.47
CA PRO A 52 -18.34 -10.29 -10.52
C PRO A 52 -16.84 -10.10 -10.25
N VAL A 53 -16.03 -11.08 -10.63
CA VAL A 53 -14.57 -11.06 -10.40
C VAL A 53 -13.93 -9.78 -10.96
N ASP A 54 -14.32 -9.33 -12.14
CA ASP A 54 -13.79 -8.09 -12.74
C ASP A 54 -14.12 -6.85 -11.91
N ALA A 55 -15.31 -6.81 -11.28
CA ALA A 55 -15.70 -5.72 -10.40
C ALA A 55 -14.93 -5.74 -9.07
N VAL A 56 -14.65 -6.93 -8.54
CA VAL A 56 -13.78 -7.12 -7.37
C VAL A 56 -12.37 -6.64 -7.68
N LEU A 57 -11.80 -7.05 -8.81
CA LEU A 57 -10.47 -6.62 -9.26
C LEU A 57 -10.41 -5.11 -9.45
N ALA A 58 -11.38 -4.51 -10.15
CA ALA A 58 -11.45 -3.06 -10.33
C ALA A 58 -11.52 -2.31 -8.99
N THR A 59 -12.29 -2.84 -8.03
CA THR A 59 -12.40 -2.26 -6.68
C THR A 59 -11.08 -2.36 -5.91
N MET A 60 -10.37 -3.49 -6.02
CA MET A 60 -9.06 -3.67 -5.40
C MET A 60 -8.02 -2.74 -6.04
N TRP A 61 -7.97 -2.63 -7.37
CA TRP A 61 -7.05 -1.70 -8.06
C TRP A 61 -7.32 -0.24 -7.69
N ALA A 62 -8.57 0.17 -7.63
CA ALA A 62 -8.93 1.52 -7.18
C ALA A 62 -8.50 1.76 -5.73
N SER A 63 -8.66 0.76 -4.85
CA SER A 63 -8.22 0.83 -3.46
C SER A 63 -6.69 0.94 -3.36
N THR A 64 -5.94 0.16 -4.14
CA THR A 64 -4.47 0.24 -4.22
C THR A 64 -4.02 1.61 -4.70
N ALA A 65 -4.60 2.12 -5.79
CA ALA A 65 -4.27 3.45 -6.31
C ALA A 65 -4.52 4.56 -5.27
N LYS A 66 -5.63 4.46 -4.53
CA LYS A 66 -5.93 5.40 -3.43
C LYS A 66 -4.91 5.30 -2.30
N LEU A 67 -4.54 4.11 -1.86
CA LEU A 67 -3.55 3.91 -0.79
C LEU A 67 -2.18 4.46 -1.19
N VAL A 68 -1.76 4.26 -2.44
CA VAL A 68 -0.53 4.84 -2.98
C VAL A 68 -0.59 6.37 -2.94
N LEU A 69 -1.71 6.97 -3.38
CA LEU A 69 -1.89 8.42 -3.32
C LEU A 69 -1.86 8.95 -1.88
N GLU A 70 -2.54 8.28 -0.95
CA GLU A 70 -2.52 8.65 0.47
C GLU A 70 -1.11 8.57 1.05
N ASN A 71 -0.36 7.52 0.73
CA ASN A 71 1.03 7.37 1.17
C ASN A 71 1.92 8.48 0.59
N MET A 72 1.79 8.82 -0.69
CA MET A 72 2.52 9.93 -1.32
C MET A 72 2.23 11.27 -0.63
N VAL A 73 0.96 11.56 -0.35
CA VAL A 73 0.55 12.79 0.35
C VAL A 73 1.06 12.82 1.79
N LEU A 74 1.02 11.69 2.50
CA LEU A 74 1.56 11.57 3.86
C LEU A 74 3.06 11.83 3.88
N ASN A 75 3.83 11.22 2.97
CA ASN A 75 5.27 11.44 2.86
C ASN A 75 5.60 12.91 2.53
N ALA A 76 4.89 13.53 1.60
CA ALA A 76 5.06 14.94 1.29
C ALA A 76 4.76 15.85 2.50
N ARG A 77 3.72 15.51 3.29
CA ARG A 77 3.38 16.23 4.53
C ARG A 77 4.44 16.07 5.61
N LEU A 78 4.97 14.86 5.80
CA LEU A 78 6.04 14.59 6.76
C LEU A 78 7.29 15.42 6.45
N LEU A 79 7.73 15.45 5.19
CA LEU A 79 8.87 16.28 4.75
C LEU A 79 8.62 17.76 5.00
N THR A 80 7.41 18.24 4.72
CA THR A 80 7.02 19.63 5.00
C THR A 80 7.10 19.95 6.50
N LEU A 81 6.59 19.05 7.35
CA LEU A 81 6.62 19.22 8.82
C LEU A 81 8.04 19.17 9.39
N GLN A 82 8.96 18.48 8.73
CA GLN A 82 10.39 18.43 9.09
C GLN A 82 11.17 19.66 8.59
N GLY A 83 10.51 20.63 7.95
CA GLY A 83 11.15 21.83 7.43
C GLY A 83 11.82 21.66 6.05
N ALA A 84 11.48 20.60 5.32
CA ALA A 84 12.01 20.28 3.99
C ALA A 84 10.93 20.27 2.89
N PRO A 85 10.22 21.40 2.64
CA PRO A 85 9.14 21.44 1.66
C PRO A 85 9.63 21.25 0.20
N ASP A 86 10.86 21.65 -0.13
CA ASP A 86 11.43 21.45 -1.46
C ASP A 86 11.67 19.96 -1.76
N ASP A 87 12.00 19.16 -0.73
CA ASP A 87 12.16 17.71 -0.85
C ASP A 87 10.82 17.00 -1.11
N ALA A 88 9.72 17.53 -0.56
CA ALA A 88 8.38 17.02 -0.85
C ALA A 88 8.01 17.18 -2.33
N ARG A 89 8.36 18.32 -2.94
CA ARG A 89 8.16 18.55 -4.37
C ARG A 89 9.08 17.68 -5.22
N ALA A 90 10.35 17.58 -4.85
CA ALA A 90 11.32 16.74 -5.54
C ALA A 90 10.92 15.25 -5.52
N LEU A 91 10.35 14.77 -4.41
CA LEU A 91 9.80 13.41 -4.28
C LEU A 91 8.70 13.15 -5.30
N ILE A 92 7.70 14.04 -5.39
CA ILE A 92 6.57 13.90 -6.33
C ILE A 92 7.07 13.92 -7.78
N GLU A 93 7.97 14.84 -8.11
CA GLU A 93 8.55 14.95 -9.45
C GLU A 93 9.37 13.71 -9.82
N ARG A 94 10.07 13.10 -8.87
CA ARG A 94 10.82 11.84 -9.08
C ARG A 94 9.89 10.68 -9.37
N ILE A 95 8.81 10.53 -8.59
CA ILE A 95 7.80 9.48 -8.81
C ILE A 95 7.14 9.66 -10.19
N ALA A 96 6.79 10.90 -10.56
CA ALA A 96 6.22 11.20 -11.86
C ALA A 96 7.18 10.92 -13.04
N ARG A 97 8.50 11.02 -12.83
CA ARG A 97 9.51 10.63 -13.83
C ARG A 97 9.62 9.11 -13.95
N GLN A 98 9.61 8.39 -12.82
CA GLN A 98 9.64 6.93 -12.80
C GLN A 98 8.40 6.32 -13.49
N SER A 99 7.23 6.92 -13.30
CA SER A 99 6.00 6.45 -13.98
C SER A 99 6.00 6.70 -15.49
N ARG A 100 6.81 7.65 -15.97
CA ARG A 100 6.99 7.96 -17.41
C ARG A 100 8.10 7.13 -18.07
N GLY A 101 8.88 6.39 -17.27
CA GLY A 101 10.08 5.68 -17.69
C GLY A 101 10.03 4.19 -17.39
N LYS A 102 9.32 3.43 -18.24
CA LYS A 102 9.67 2.06 -18.65
C LYS A 102 9.23 1.94 -20.12
N PRO A 103 10.14 1.68 -21.08
CA PRO A 103 9.73 1.10 -22.35
C PRO A 103 9.10 -0.29 -22.13
#